data_AF-A0AAN4YYH3-F1
#
_entry.id   AF-A0AAN4YYH3-F1
#
_cell.length_a   1.000
_cell.length_b   1.000
_cell.length_c   1.000
_cell.angle_alpha   90.00
_cell.angle_beta   90.00
_cell.angle_gamma   90.00
#
_symmetry.space_group_name_H-M   'P 1'
#
loop_
_entity.id
_entity.type
_entity.pdbx_description
1 polymer ?
#
loop_
_entity_poly.entity_id
_entity_poly.type
_entity_poly.pdbx_seq_one_letter_code
_entity_poly.pdbx_strand_id
1 'polypeptide(L)'
;MTSRKTQQEIDKTFKKVAEGIQSFEGIYEKIRSTSNPTQRDKLEENLKREIKKLQRYRDQIKSWASGNEVKDKGPLLEQRRAIETVG
;
A
#
# COMPACT_ATOMS: atom_id res chain seq x y z
N MET A 1 -14.42 -1.65 -24.04
CA MET A 1 -14.57 -0.54 -23.08
C MET A 1 -14.07 -0.87 -21.65
N THR A 2 -13.79 -2.13 -21.33
CA THR A 2 -13.36 -2.59 -19.99
C THR A 2 -11.92 -2.20 -19.62
N SER A 3 -10.96 -2.30 -20.56
CA SER A 3 -9.53 -2.03 -20.29
C SER A 3 -9.22 -0.61 -19.78
N ARG A 4 -9.92 0.42 -20.28
CA ARG A 4 -9.69 1.82 -19.83
C ARG A 4 -10.16 2.06 -18.39
N LYS A 5 -11.21 1.36 -17.95
CA LYS A 5 -11.73 1.45 -16.58
C LYS A 5 -10.78 0.76 -15.61
N THR A 6 -10.32 -0.46 -15.94
CA THR A 6 -9.31 -1.18 -15.15
C THR A 6 -8.03 -0.37 -15.00
N GLN A 7 -7.55 0.28 -16.08
CA GLN A 7 -6.35 1.12 -15.99
C GLN A 7 -6.53 2.31 -15.03
N GLN A 8 -7.68 3.00 -15.07
CA GLN A 8 -7.95 4.09 -14.13
C GLN A 8 -8.01 3.62 -12.67
N GLU A 9 -8.52 2.42 -12.42
CA GLU A 9 -8.53 1.82 -11.09
C GLU A 9 -7.12 1.47 -10.61
N ILE A 10 -6.28 0.93 -11.52
CA ILE A 10 -4.86 0.66 -11.25
C ILE A 10 -4.13 1.94 -10.86
N ASP A 11 -4.24 3.00 -11.66
CA ASP A 11 -3.54 4.26 -11.42
C ASP A 11 -3.96 4.89 -10.08
N LYS A 12 -5.26 4.80 -9.74
CA LYS A 12 -5.77 5.24 -8.42
C LYS A 12 -5.21 4.41 -7.28
N THR A 13 -5.12 3.09 -7.45
CA THR A 13 -4.54 2.20 -6.43
C THR A 13 -3.05 2.49 -6.25
N PHE A 14 -2.29 2.74 -7.32
CA PHE A 14 -0.87 3.09 -7.21
C PHE A 14 -0.65 4.38 -6.40
N LYS A 15 -1.47 5.40 -6.60
CA LYS A 15 -1.42 6.62 -5.78
C LYS A 15 -1.68 6.33 -4.31
N LYS A 16 -2.68 5.49 -3.99
CA LYS A 16 -2.99 5.09 -2.61
C LYS A 16 -1.88 4.26 -1.97
N VAL A 17 -1.18 3.45 -2.75
CA VAL A 17 -0.01 2.69 -2.28
C VAL A 17 1.12 3.64 -1.90
N ALA A 18 1.45 4.61 -2.75
CA ALA A 18 2.47 5.61 -2.45
C ALA A 18 2.13 6.43 -1.19
N GLU A 19 0.89 6.93 -1.10
CA GLU A 19 0.40 7.65 0.08
C GLU A 19 0.44 6.77 1.35
N GLY A 20 0.05 5.50 1.24
CA GLY A 20 0.06 4.55 2.35
C GLY A 20 1.48 4.22 2.84
N ILE A 21 2.45 4.08 1.93
CA ILE A 21 3.86 3.86 2.26
C ILE A 21 4.42 5.08 2.99
N GLN A 22 4.21 6.29 2.46
CA GLN A 22 4.66 7.53 3.11
C GLN A 22 4.03 7.70 4.51
N SER A 23 2.74 7.38 4.65
CA SER A 23 2.04 7.39 5.93
C SER A 23 2.63 6.38 6.91
N PHE A 24 2.91 5.16 6.45
CA PHE A 24 3.54 4.10 7.25
C PHE A 24 4.91 4.54 7.78
N GLU A 25 5.79 5.03 6.90
CA GLU A 25 7.11 5.53 7.27
C GLU A 25 7.01 6.67 8.30
N GLY A 26 6.13 7.65 8.06
CA GLY A 26 5.92 8.76 8.98
C GLY A 26 5.35 8.36 10.34
N ILE A 27 4.49 7.34 10.41
CA ILE A 27 4.01 6.79 11.70
C ILE A 27 5.15 6.05 12.39
N TYR A 28 5.93 5.26 11.65
CA TYR A 28 7.04 4.48 12.17
C TYR A 28 8.13 5.36 12.78
N GLU A 29 8.49 6.47 12.12
CA GLU A 29 9.41 7.47 12.67
C GLU A 29 8.89 8.08 13.98
N LYS A 30 7.59 8.43 14.03
CA LYS A 30 6.97 8.99 15.25
C LYS A 30 6.96 8.00 16.41
N ILE A 31 6.80 6.70 16.15
CA ILE A 31 6.91 5.66 17.18
C ILE A 31 8.33 5.62 17.74
N ARG A 32 9.35 5.73 16.88
CA ARG A 32 10.76 5.73 17.30
C ARG A 32 11.16 6.99 18.06
N SER A 33 10.51 8.12 17.79
CA SER A 33 10.83 9.40 18.45
C SER A 33 10.00 9.68 19.71
N THR A 34 8.85 9.04 19.89
CA THR A 34 7.97 9.32 21.03
C THR A 34 8.46 8.64 22.31
N SER A 35 8.49 9.40 23.40
CA SER A 35 8.73 8.89 24.77
C SER A 35 7.43 8.66 25.55
N ASN A 36 6.27 9.03 24.99
CA ASN A 36 4.97 8.90 25.64
C ASN A 36 4.36 7.52 25.36
N PRO A 37 4.16 6.65 26.38
CA PRO A 37 3.64 5.30 26.18
C PRO A 37 2.23 5.27 25.56
N THR A 38 1.31 6.11 26.02
CA THR A 38 -0.06 6.15 25.47
C THR A 38 -0.09 6.60 24.02
N GLN A 39 0.78 7.57 23.65
CA GLN A 39 0.91 8.00 22.26
C GLN A 39 1.53 6.91 21.40
N ARG A 40 2.52 6.18 21.93
CA ARG A 40 3.16 5.05 21.26
C ARG A 40 2.14 3.97 20.93
N ASP A 41 1.33 3.53 21.89
CA ASP A 41 0.32 2.47 21.68
C ASP A 41 -0.69 2.87 20.59
N LYS A 42 -1.13 4.13 20.60
CA LYS A 42 -2.03 4.68 19.57
C LYS A 42 -1.36 4.71 18.18
N LEU A 43 -0.09 5.08 18.11
CA LEU A 43 0.66 5.08 16.86
C LEU A 43 0.89 3.65 16.35
N GLU A 44 1.18 2.68 17.21
CA GLU A 44 1.29 1.27 16.85
C GLU A 44 -0.03 0.71 16.30
N GLU A 45 -1.18 1.08 16.88
CA GLU A 45 -2.48 0.71 16.34
C GLU A 45 -2.70 1.32 14.94
N ASN A 46 -2.36 2.60 14.76
CA ASN A 46 -2.44 3.26 13.46
C ASN A 46 -1.53 2.60 12.42
N LEU A 47 -0.28 2.27 12.80
CA LEU A 47 0.67 1.58 11.96
C LEU A 47 0.12 0.21 11.50
N LYS A 48 -0.45 -0.56 12.43
CA LYS A 48 -1.10 -1.85 12.14
C LYS A 48 -2.28 -1.71 11.18
N ARG A 49 -3.09 -0.65 11.33
CA ARG A 49 -4.21 -0.35 10.42
C ARG A 49 -3.67 -0.01 9.02
N GLU A 50 -2.57 0.73 8.92
CA GLU A 50 -1.96 1.12 7.64
C GLU A 50 -1.34 -0.08 6.91
N ILE A 51 -0.60 -0.96 7.61
CA ILE A 51 -0.11 -2.23 7.06
C ILE A 51 -1.26 -3.03 6.44
N LYS A 52 -2.37 -3.19 7.16
CA LYS A 52 -3.53 -3.94 6.65
C LYS A 52 -4.13 -3.33 5.38
N LYS A 53 -4.12 -2.01 5.22
CA LYS A 53 -4.59 -1.35 3.99
C LYS A 53 -3.64 -1.63 2.83
N LEU A 54 -2.33 -1.48 3.06
CA LEU A 54 -1.30 -1.78 2.06
C LEU A 54 -1.39 -3.24 1.60
N GLN A 55 -1.57 -4.19 2.53
CA GLN A 55 -1.80 -5.61 2.21
C GLN A 55 -3.03 -5.83 1.31
N ARG A 56 -4.13 -5.11 1.54
CA ARG A 56 -5.32 -5.18 0.66
C ARG A 56 -5.02 -4.67 -0.75
N TYR A 57 -4.27 -3.57 -0.89
CA TYR A 57 -3.84 -3.09 -2.20
C TYR A 57 -2.89 -4.07 -2.88
N ARG A 58 -1.98 -4.69 -2.12
CA ARG A 58 -1.07 -5.73 -2.60
C ARG A 58 -1.86 -6.91 -3.19
N ASP A 59 -2.91 -7.37 -2.52
CA ASP A 59 -3.73 -8.48 -3.01
C ASP A 59 -4.59 -8.09 -4.22
N GLN A 60 -5.10 -6.85 -4.26
CA GLN A 60 -5.77 -6.30 -5.45
C GLN A 60 -4.83 -6.25 -6.66
N ILE A 61 -3.61 -5.75 -6.46
CA ILE A 61 -2.55 -5.71 -7.49
C ILE A 61 -2.17 -7.12 -7.95
N LYS A 62 -2.08 -8.08 -7.03
CA LYS A 62 -1.85 -9.50 -7.34
C LYS A 62 -2.96 -10.05 -8.23
N SER A 63 -4.23 -9.73 -7.95
CA SER A 63 -5.37 -10.15 -8.78
C SER A 63 -5.25 -9.63 -10.22
N TRP A 64 -4.94 -8.33 -10.38
CA TRP A 64 -4.73 -7.73 -11.70
C TRP A 64 -3.52 -8.33 -12.45
N ALA A 65 -2.43 -8.61 -11.74
CA ALA A 65 -1.24 -9.23 -12.33
C ALA A 65 -1.48 -10.69 -12.75
N SER A 66 -2.36 -11.41 -12.05
CA SER A 66 -2.79 -12.77 -12.44
C SER A 66 -3.80 -12.77 -13.59
N GLY A 67 -4.54 -11.68 -13.79
CA GLY A 67 -5.54 -11.55 -14.85
C GLY A 67 -4.96 -11.33 -16.25
N ASN A 68 -5.87 -11.29 -17.23
CA ASN A 68 -5.58 -11.02 -18.66
C ASN A 68 -6.02 -9.61 -19.09
N GLU A 69 -6.56 -8.80 -18.17
CA GLU A 69 -7.07 -7.45 -18.46
C GLU A 69 -5.96 -6.42 -18.65
N VAL A 70 -4.76 -6.72 -18.13
CA VAL A 70 -3.58 -5.85 -18.16
C VAL A 70 -2.50 -6.50 -18.99
N LYS A 71 -2.07 -5.81 -20.05
CA LYS A 71 -1.03 -6.29 -20.96
C LYS A 71 0.37 -6.17 -20.34
N ASP A 72 0.69 -5.00 -19.81
CA ASP A 72 1.95 -4.76 -19.14
C ASP A 72 1.82 -4.98 -17.62
N LYS A 73 2.42 -6.05 -17.13
CA LYS A 73 2.39 -6.44 -15.73
C LYS A 73 3.57 -5.87 -14.93
N GLY A 74 4.55 -5.25 -15.59
CA GLY A 74 5.76 -4.71 -14.94
C GLY A 74 5.44 -3.76 -13.79
N PRO A 75 4.64 -2.70 -14.02
CA PRO A 75 4.27 -1.75 -12.96
C PRO A 75 3.52 -2.38 -11.79
N LEU A 76 2.66 -3.38 -12.05
CA LEU A 76 1.93 -4.10 -11.00
C LEU A 76 2.90 -4.88 -10.09
N LEU A 77 3.89 -5.54 -10.69
CA LEU A 77 4.88 -6.31 -9.93
C LEU A 77 5.79 -5.40 -9.10
N GLU A 78 6.16 -4.23 -9.61
CA GLU A 78 6.93 -3.23 -8.88
C GLU A 78 6.17 -2.69 -7.67
N GLN A 79 4.92 -2.27 -7.86
CA GLN A 79 4.08 -1.76 -6.77
C GLN A 79 3.80 -2.83 -5.71
N ARG A 80 3.65 -4.09 -6.12
CA ARG A 80 3.53 -5.22 -5.20
C ARG A 80 4.79 -5.37 -4.34
N ARG A 81 5.98 -5.30 -4.94
CA ARG A 81 7.26 -5.39 -4.21
C ARG A 81 7.43 -4.22 -3.24
N ALA A 82 7.07 -3.01 -3.64
CA ALA A 82 7.14 -1.82 -2.78
C ALA A 82 6.31 -1.97 -1.49
N ILE A 83 5.17 -2.67 -1.56
CA ILE A 83 4.37 -2.99 -0.37
C ILE A 83 5.00 -4.11 0.46
N GLU A 84 5.60 -5.11 -0.20
CA GLU A 84 6.29 -6.23 0.47
C GLU A 84 7.58 -5.77 1.19
N THR A 85 8.16 -4.62 0.84
CA THR A 85 9.35 -4.08 1.52
C THR A 85 9.06 -3.29 2.79
N VAL A 86 7.80 -2.85 3.01
CA VAL A 86 7.42 -2.07 4.21
C VAL A 86 6.78 -2.92 5.32
N GLY A 87 6.37 -4.16 5.02
CA GLY A 87 5.78 -5.09 6.00
C GLY A 87 6.79 -6.10 6.52
#